data_AF-Q6C8P2-F1
#
_entry.id   AF-Q6C8P2-F1
#
_cell.length_a   1.000
_cell.length_b   1.000
_cell.length_c   1.000
_cell.angle_alpha   90.00
_cell.angle_beta   90.00
_cell.angle_gamma   90.00
#
_symmetry.space_group_name_H-M   'P 1'
#
loop_
_entity.id
_entity.type
_entity.pdbx_description
1 polymer ?
#
loop_
_entity_poly.entity_id
_entity_poly.type
_entity_poly.pdbx_seq_one_letter_code
_entity_poly.pdbx_strand_id
1 'polypeptide(L)'
;MSRNTPSRFSNYSGTSGTQSPIDSLTESRKRQSKKDEAIRRKLETDLSKRSHVRPKPTKKIVSGTVMALKPSPAVTIKPKTSVSEAAQLMSAKRENCVLVIEDDNISGIFTAKDLAFKVVGSGLDASVTTVDQIMTRNPLYATTNTSATEGLNLMVNKGFRHLPVMDENNEVSGILDITKCYHEAMEKLERAYQSSRKLYDALEGVQTELGSSQPAQIINYVEALKQRMEGPDLESVLDGTPPTYVDVRTTVFEAASLMKQNHTTAVLVTDHDQVKGIFTSKDVVLRVIAAGLDPKNCSVIRVMTPHPDVAPQNMSIQVALRTMHEGRYLNLPVMGPNAELVGVVDVLKLTYATLEQINTMSTGDSEGPAWNKFWMSLDDGSEAGSETNSHNRIMSPVSVSSPEVSHSELAQFGVGEVGPSDSISTDGYDRPGSNAAGMIATMPFQFKFKSPSGRNHRLTVVPNAGVTALRTSISDKLSVGDVELVTQNYAISYIDDEGDIVAITSDQDLLDAVSITRRAGLEKADLFIHHPDNEVKPVVTQKLEDSVEIPVKAAAAPAPEIIPGLSNDLLLPGAVAVVAAACAVAFSLGRAR
;
A
#
# COMPACT_ATOMS: atom_id res chain seq x y z
N MET A 1 -88.89 21.20 -38.97
CA MET A 1 -89.67 22.46 -39.01
C MET A 1 -90.13 22.80 -37.59
N SER A 2 -89.83 24.03 -37.17
CA SER A 2 -90.36 24.87 -36.09
C SER A 2 -91.13 24.29 -34.87
N ARG A 3 -90.62 24.70 -33.69
CA ARG A 3 -91.30 25.33 -32.52
C ARG A 3 -92.51 24.61 -31.88
N ASN A 4 -92.42 24.30 -30.59
CA ASN A 4 -92.93 25.13 -29.47
C ASN A 4 -92.97 24.35 -28.14
N THR A 5 -92.53 25.02 -27.07
CA THR A 5 -92.86 24.83 -25.63
C THR A 5 -94.39 24.79 -25.37
N PRO A 6 -94.98 24.40 -24.19
CA PRO A 6 -94.48 24.74 -22.84
C PRO A 6 -94.92 23.88 -21.60
N SER A 7 -94.32 24.26 -20.46
CA SER A 7 -94.89 24.44 -19.09
C SER A 7 -95.53 23.29 -18.28
N ARG A 8 -94.97 23.07 -17.08
CA ARG A 8 -95.62 23.17 -15.73
C ARG A 8 -94.55 22.87 -14.65
N PHE A 9 -94.14 23.82 -13.79
CA PHE A 9 -94.66 24.08 -12.42
C PHE A 9 -95.11 22.79 -11.70
N SER A 10 -94.73 22.41 -10.48
CA SER A 10 -94.14 23.05 -9.29
C SER A 10 -93.81 21.88 -8.32
N ASN A 11 -92.80 21.90 -7.45
CA ASN A 11 -92.91 22.47 -6.10
C ASN A 11 -91.55 22.44 -5.39
N TYR A 12 -91.24 23.58 -4.79
CA TYR A 12 -90.24 23.76 -3.74
C TYR A 12 -90.77 23.22 -2.40
N SER A 13 -89.89 22.61 -1.62
CA SER A 13 -89.84 22.83 -0.17
C SER A 13 -88.36 22.93 0.21
N GLY A 14 -87.96 24.09 0.70
CA GLY A 14 -86.60 24.37 1.16
C GLY A 14 -86.49 24.15 2.65
N THR A 15 -85.30 23.72 3.08
CA THR A 15 -84.72 24.12 4.36
C THR A 15 -83.25 24.45 4.12
N SER A 16 -82.89 25.66 4.52
CA SER A 16 -81.60 26.31 4.41
C SER A 16 -80.59 25.73 5.42
N GLY A 17 -79.44 25.29 4.93
CA GLY A 17 -78.25 25.00 5.73
C GLY A 17 -77.03 25.64 5.08
N THR A 18 -76.46 26.64 5.76
CA THR A 18 -75.24 27.38 5.47
C THR A 18 -74.08 26.51 4.96
N GLN A 19 -73.60 26.76 3.73
CA GLN A 19 -72.35 26.19 3.21
C GLN A 19 -71.14 26.99 3.71
N SER A 20 -70.24 26.32 4.41
CA SER A 20 -68.93 26.83 4.81
C SER A 20 -67.91 26.71 3.65
N PRO A 21 -66.99 27.69 3.46
CA PRO A 21 -66.07 27.77 2.31
C PRO A 21 -64.85 26.83 2.39
N ILE A 22 -64.98 25.68 3.06
CA ILE A 22 -63.84 24.79 3.37
C ILE A 22 -63.74 23.60 2.39
N ASP A 23 -64.84 23.21 1.74
CA ASP A 23 -64.84 22.02 0.85
C ASP A 23 -64.24 22.23 -0.55
N SER A 24 -64.17 23.47 -1.05
CA SER A 24 -63.59 23.76 -2.37
C SER A 24 -62.06 23.74 -2.39
N LEU A 25 -61.42 23.98 -1.24
CA LEU A 25 -59.96 23.96 -1.08
C LEU A 25 -59.42 22.52 -0.97
N THR A 26 -60.19 21.60 -0.38
CA THR A 26 -59.83 20.18 -0.24
C THR A 26 -59.89 19.44 -1.57
N GLU A 27 -60.89 19.69 -2.42
CA GLU A 27 -60.93 19.10 -3.77
C GLU A 27 -59.80 19.63 -4.67
N SER A 28 -59.47 20.91 -4.57
CA SER A 28 -58.38 21.55 -5.34
C SER A 28 -57.02 20.95 -4.96
N ARG A 29 -56.76 20.73 -3.67
CA ARG A 29 -55.55 20.05 -3.19
C ARG A 29 -55.49 18.58 -3.61
N LYS A 30 -56.63 17.88 -3.65
CA LYS A 30 -56.70 16.47 -4.06
C LYS A 30 -56.47 16.26 -5.56
N ARG A 31 -56.88 17.22 -6.40
CA ARG A 31 -56.58 17.22 -7.85
C ARG A 31 -55.12 17.57 -8.14
N GLN A 32 -54.53 18.46 -7.36
CA GLN A 32 -53.11 18.81 -7.47
C GLN A 32 -52.20 17.64 -7.07
N SER A 33 -52.51 16.95 -5.97
CA SER A 33 -51.81 15.72 -5.55
C SER A 33 -51.85 14.62 -6.63
N LYS A 34 -52.99 14.38 -7.29
CA LYS A 34 -53.08 13.40 -8.38
C LYS A 34 -52.26 13.79 -9.61
N LYS A 35 -52.13 15.09 -9.89
CA LYS A 35 -51.34 15.60 -11.01
C LYS A 35 -49.84 15.48 -10.71
N ASP A 36 -49.43 15.77 -9.48
CA ASP A 36 -48.05 15.63 -9.03
C ASP A 36 -47.62 14.15 -8.96
N GLU A 37 -48.52 13.24 -8.55
CA GLU A 37 -48.32 11.79 -8.60
C GLU A 37 -48.09 11.30 -10.03
N ALA A 38 -48.86 11.82 -10.99
CA ALA A 38 -48.74 11.48 -12.41
C ALA A 38 -47.43 12.01 -13.02
N ILE A 39 -46.98 13.21 -12.62
CA ILE A 39 -45.71 13.79 -13.05
C ILE A 39 -44.54 12.98 -12.46
N ARG A 40 -44.62 12.57 -11.19
CA ARG A 40 -43.61 11.75 -10.53
C ARG A 40 -43.47 10.38 -11.19
N ARG A 41 -44.58 9.71 -11.49
CA ARG A 41 -44.57 8.44 -12.25
C ARG A 41 -43.97 8.61 -13.64
N LYS A 42 -44.27 9.71 -14.34
CA LYS A 42 -43.71 9.98 -15.67
C LYS A 42 -42.20 10.23 -15.61
N LEU A 43 -41.72 10.94 -14.58
CA LEU A 43 -40.29 11.14 -14.31
C LEU A 43 -39.56 9.84 -13.98
N GLU A 44 -40.15 8.97 -13.14
CA GLU A 44 -39.60 7.63 -12.86
C GLU A 44 -39.55 6.75 -14.11
N THR A 45 -40.55 6.87 -14.98
CA THR A 45 -40.62 6.12 -16.26
C THR A 45 -39.59 6.63 -17.27
N ASP A 46 -39.29 7.94 -17.28
CA ASP A 46 -38.27 8.53 -18.16
C ASP A 46 -36.84 8.33 -17.62
N LEU A 47 -36.66 8.26 -16.29
CA LEU A 47 -35.39 7.91 -15.65
C LEU A 47 -35.04 6.43 -15.85
N SER A 48 -36.02 5.53 -15.78
CA SER A 48 -35.82 4.11 -16.05
C SER A 48 -35.51 3.80 -17.52
N LYS A 49 -35.96 4.65 -18.46
CA LYS A 49 -35.62 4.53 -19.89
C LYS A 49 -34.26 5.14 -20.27
N ARG A 50 -33.74 6.10 -19.49
CA ARG A 50 -32.36 6.62 -19.65
C ARG A 50 -31.30 5.79 -18.92
N SER A 51 -31.71 4.80 -18.12
CA SER A 51 -30.83 3.88 -17.39
C SER A 51 -30.80 2.48 -18.04
N HIS A 52 -30.58 2.42 -19.35
CA HIS A 52 -30.24 1.18 -20.04
C HIS A 52 -28.82 1.27 -20.62
N VAL A 53 -27.85 1.44 -19.73
CA VAL A 53 -26.54 0.82 -19.93
C VAL A 53 -26.72 -0.62 -19.49
N ARG A 54 -26.77 -1.57 -20.44
CA ARG A 54 -26.72 -3.00 -20.11
C ARG A 54 -25.49 -3.22 -19.21
N PRO A 55 -25.60 -3.88 -18.05
CA PRO A 55 -24.41 -4.26 -17.31
C PRO A 55 -23.59 -5.20 -18.22
N LYS A 56 -22.41 -4.74 -18.67
CA LYS A 56 -21.43 -5.61 -19.33
C LYS A 56 -21.20 -6.79 -18.37
N PRO A 57 -21.19 -8.05 -18.85
CA PRO A 57 -20.89 -9.18 -17.99
C PRO A 57 -19.53 -8.93 -17.33
N THR A 58 -19.47 -8.98 -16.00
CA THR A 58 -18.22 -8.86 -15.26
C THR A 58 -17.34 -10.03 -15.66
N LYS A 59 -16.43 -9.79 -16.60
CA LYS A 59 -15.41 -10.77 -16.97
C LYS A 59 -14.64 -11.11 -15.69
N LYS A 60 -14.46 -12.40 -15.44
CA LYS A 60 -13.54 -12.87 -14.40
C LYS A 60 -12.17 -12.26 -14.72
N ILE A 61 -11.68 -11.41 -13.82
CA ILE A 61 -10.37 -10.78 -13.96
C ILE A 61 -9.35 -11.91 -13.87
N VAL A 62 -8.62 -12.14 -14.95
CA VAL A 62 -7.53 -13.12 -14.96
C VAL A 62 -6.38 -12.53 -14.16
N SER A 63 -6.01 -13.20 -13.06
CA SER A 63 -4.86 -12.82 -12.23
C SER A 63 -3.61 -12.74 -13.09
N GLY A 64 -2.76 -11.73 -12.85
CA GLY A 64 -1.53 -11.53 -13.63
C GLY A 64 -1.67 -10.63 -14.86
N THR A 65 -2.89 -10.24 -15.23
CA THR A 65 -3.12 -9.28 -16.34
C THR A 65 -3.02 -7.82 -15.89
N VAL A 66 -2.83 -6.90 -16.83
CA VAL A 66 -2.85 -5.44 -16.57
C VAL A 66 -4.18 -4.99 -15.96
N MET A 67 -5.30 -5.66 -16.27
CA MET A 67 -6.60 -5.35 -15.67
C MET A 67 -6.66 -5.75 -14.19
N ALA A 68 -5.95 -6.81 -13.79
CA ALA A 68 -5.85 -7.20 -12.38
C ALA A 68 -5.17 -6.14 -11.51
N LEU A 69 -4.29 -5.32 -12.10
CA LEU A 69 -3.63 -4.19 -11.43
C LEU A 69 -4.55 -2.97 -11.20
N LYS A 70 -5.83 -3.06 -11.58
CA LYS A 70 -6.84 -2.00 -11.43
C LYS A 70 -6.33 -0.65 -11.97
N PRO A 71 -6.17 -0.50 -13.29
CA PRO A 71 -5.78 0.75 -13.93
C PRO A 71 -6.64 1.92 -13.44
N SER A 72 -6.05 3.11 -13.30
CA SER A 72 -6.81 4.30 -12.90
C SER A 72 -7.78 4.70 -14.01
N PRO A 73 -8.95 5.29 -13.68
CA PRO A 73 -9.83 5.86 -14.69
C PRO A 73 -9.08 6.87 -15.57
N ALA A 74 -9.23 6.77 -16.89
CA ALA A 74 -8.57 7.69 -17.79
C ALA A 74 -9.22 9.07 -17.71
N VAL A 75 -8.41 10.11 -17.45
CA VAL A 75 -8.84 11.49 -17.63
C VAL A 75 -8.69 11.84 -19.11
N THR A 76 -9.78 12.23 -19.76
CA THR A 76 -9.82 12.46 -21.20
C THR A 76 -10.05 13.93 -21.53
N ILE A 77 -9.43 14.40 -22.62
CA ILE A 77 -9.58 15.76 -23.14
C ILE A 77 -9.67 15.77 -24.66
N LYS A 78 -10.21 16.85 -25.23
CA LYS A 78 -10.24 17.07 -26.68
C LYS A 78 -8.90 17.62 -27.18
N PRO A 79 -8.52 17.39 -28.45
CA PRO A 79 -7.23 17.84 -28.99
C PRO A 79 -7.03 19.35 -28.94
N LYS A 80 -8.11 20.12 -29.17
CA LYS A 80 -8.10 21.59 -29.20
C LYS A 80 -8.16 22.26 -27.81
N THR A 81 -8.16 21.47 -26.73
CA THR A 81 -8.12 22.00 -25.36
C THR A 81 -6.79 22.73 -25.15
N SER A 82 -6.82 23.87 -24.44
CA SER A 82 -5.57 24.57 -24.12
C SER A 82 -4.72 23.77 -23.14
N VAL A 83 -3.41 23.96 -23.18
CA VAL A 83 -2.48 23.30 -22.26
C VAL A 83 -2.75 23.75 -20.81
N SER A 84 -3.10 25.01 -20.59
CA SER A 84 -3.44 25.54 -19.26
C SER A 84 -4.67 24.86 -18.64
N GLU A 85 -5.72 24.66 -19.43
CA GLU A 85 -6.95 23.96 -19.00
C GLU A 85 -6.65 22.47 -18.73
N ALA A 86 -5.84 21.84 -19.59
CA ALA A 86 -5.39 20.47 -19.35
C ALA A 86 -4.59 20.34 -18.04
N ALA A 87 -3.68 21.29 -17.75
CA ALA A 87 -2.92 21.32 -16.50
C ALA A 87 -3.82 21.52 -15.26
N GLN A 88 -4.85 22.37 -15.36
CA GLN A 88 -5.85 22.54 -14.31
C GLN A 88 -6.64 21.26 -14.07
N LEU A 89 -7.03 20.55 -15.14
CA LEU A 89 -7.72 19.26 -15.03
C LEU A 89 -6.84 18.19 -14.38
N MET A 90 -5.56 18.10 -14.78
CA MET A 90 -4.56 17.24 -14.15
C MET A 90 -4.44 17.50 -12.65
N SER A 91 -4.36 18.79 -12.27
CA SER A 91 -4.28 19.19 -10.86
C SER A 91 -5.56 18.86 -10.09
N ALA A 92 -6.74 19.16 -10.65
CA ALA A 92 -8.03 18.90 -10.02
C ALA A 92 -8.29 17.40 -9.81
N LYS A 93 -7.89 16.56 -10.77
CA LYS A 93 -8.03 15.10 -10.69
C LYS A 93 -6.86 14.41 -9.98
N ARG A 94 -5.80 15.16 -9.63
CA ARG A 94 -4.54 14.65 -9.06
C ARG A 94 -3.89 13.57 -9.93
N GLU A 95 -4.00 13.74 -11.24
CA GLU A 95 -3.47 12.82 -12.24
C GLU A 95 -2.27 13.44 -12.98
N ASN A 96 -1.27 12.61 -13.31
CA ASN A 96 -0.02 13.07 -13.93
C ASN A 96 -0.02 12.98 -15.46
N CYS A 97 -1.11 12.46 -16.03
CA CYS A 97 -1.32 12.37 -17.47
C CYS A 97 -2.81 12.47 -17.83
N VAL A 98 -3.07 12.84 -19.09
CA VAL A 98 -4.40 12.84 -19.69
C VAL A 98 -4.34 12.22 -21.07
N LEU A 99 -5.42 11.55 -21.44
CA LEU A 99 -5.58 10.94 -22.75
C LEU A 99 -6.32 11.89 -23.68
N VAL A 100 -5.82 12.05 -24.90
CA VAL A 100 -6.44 12.90 -25.91
C VAL A 100 -7.29 12.01 -26.80
N ILE A 101 -8.59 12.32 -26.86
CA ILE A 101 -9.58 11.56 -27.63
C ILE A 101 -10.16 12.45 -28.73
N GLU A 102 -10.14 11.95 -29.96
CA GLU A 102 -10.75 12.56 -31.14
C GLU A 102 -11.63 11.51 -31.82
N ASP A 103 -12.90 11.84 -32.09
CA ASP A 103 -13.88 10.95 -32.71
C ASP A 103 -13.92 9.54 -32.08
N ASP A 104 -14.00 9.49 -30.75
CA ASP A 104 -14.01 8.28 -29.91
C ASP A 104 -12.76 7.39 -30.02
N ASN A 105 -11.69 7.86 -30.66
CA ASN A 105 -10.41 7.17 -30.77
C ASN A 105 -9.31 7.89 -29.98
N ILE A 106 -8.33 7.12 -29.48
CA ILE A 106 -7.15 7.67 -28.83
C ILE A 106 -6.26 8.34 -29.88
N SER A 107 -6.19 9.67 -29.87
CA SER A 107 -5.32 10.43 -30.78
C SER A 107 -3.95 10.74 -30.17
N GLY A 108 -3.86 10.81 -28.83
CA GLY A 108 -2.61 11.13 -28.15
C GLY A 108 -2.63 10.94 -26.64
N ILE A 109 -1.47 11.10 -26.02
CA ILE A 109 -1.29 11.21 -24.57
C ILE A 109 -0.52 12.49 -24.24
N PHE A 110 -0.91 13.16 -23.16
CA PHE A 110 -0.24 14.36 -22.66
C PHE A 110 0.15 14.18 -21.19
N THR A 111 1.41 14.47 -20.86
CA THR A 111 2.00 14.23 -19.54
C THR A 111 2.68 15.48 -18.97
N ALA A 112 3.00 15.46 -17.67
CA ALA A 112 3.79 16.51 -17.02
C ALA A 112 5.14 16.79 -17.71
N LYS A 113 5.78 15.75 -18.26
CA LYS A 113 7.04 15.89 -19.00
C LYS A 113 6.84 16.70 -20.28
N ASP A 114 5.76 16.45 -21.02
CA ASP A 114 5.44 17.20 -22.24
C ASP A 114 5.21 18.69 -21.92
N LEU A 115 4.48 19.00 -20.85
CA LEU A 115 4.27 20.39 -20.41
C LEU A 115 5.60 21.08 -20.10
N ALA A 116 6.42 20.45 -19.25
CA ALA A 116 7.69 21.03 -18.83
C ALA A 116 8.65 21.23 -20.00
N PHE A 117 8.74 20.27 -20.93
CA PHE A 117 9.77 20.27 -21.97
C PHE A 117 9.32 21.00 -23.24
N LYS A 118 8.11 20.71 -23.72
CA LYS A 118 7.63 21.19 -25.02
C LYS A 118 7.00 22.57 -24.91
N VAL A 119 6.41 22.92 -23.76
CA VAL A 119 5.74 24.21 -23.56
C VAL A 119 6.63 25.15 -22.77
N VAL A 120 6.85 24.89 -21.48
CA VAL A 120 7.60 25.81 -20.60
C VAL A 120 9.05 25.93 -21.04
N GLY A 121 9.78 24.81 -21.16
CA GLY A 121 11.19 24.80 -21.57
C GLY A 121 11.43 25.24 -23.03
N SER A 122 10.38 25.36 -23.86
CA SER A 122 10.44 25.96 -25.20
C SER A 122 9.97 27.42 -25.24
N GLY A 123 9.48 27.97 -24.12
CA GLY A 123 9.02 29.35 -24.01
C GLY A 123 7.66 29.62 -24.66
N LEU A 124 6.86 28.57 -24.89
CA LEU A 124 5.50 28.69 -25.42
C LEU A 124 4.52 29.10 -24.31
N ASP A 125 3.45 29.78 -24.70
CA ASP A 125 2.38 30.20 -23.79
C ASP A 125 1.35 29.06 -23.62
N ALA A 126 1.21 28.55 -22.40
CA ALA A 126 0.27 27.47 -22.07
C ALA A 126 -1.21 27.84 -22.28
N SER A 127 -1.56 29.13 -22.29
CA SER A 127 -2.93 29.59 -22.53
C SER A 127 -3.32 29.55 -24.01
N VAL A 128 -2.34 29.73 -24.91
CA VAL A 128 -2.55 29.77 -26.37
C VAL A 128 -2.25 28.42 -27.02
N THR A 129 -1.23 27.70 -26.55
CA THR A 129 -0.86 26.39 -27.08
C THR A 129 -1.94 25.36 -26.76
N THR A 130 -2.35 24.60 -27.79
CA THR A 130 -3.30 23.50 -27.67
C THR A 130 -2.58 22.17 -27.47
N VAL A 131 -3.27 21.21 -26.86
CA VAL A 131 -2.68 19.92 -26.51
C VAL A 131 -2.26 19.11 -27.75
N ASP A 132 -3.01 19.17 -28.85
CA ASP A 132 -2.70 18.48 -30.10
C ASP A 132 -1.35 18.87 -30.75
N GLN A 133 -0.84 20.06 -30.44
CA GLN A 133 0.45 20.55 -30.92
C GLN A 133 1.63 19.89 -30.21
N ILE A 134 1.44 19.43 -28.96
CA ILE A 134 2.51 18.99 -28.08
C ILE A 134 2.33 17.56 -27.53
N MET A 135 1.15 16.96 -27.67
CA MET A 135 0.87 15.58 -27.24
C MET A 135 1.77 14.57 -27.96
N THR A 136 1.99 13.44 -27.30
CA THR A 136 2.57 12.27 -27.96
C THR A 136 1.46 11.57 -28.73
N ARG A 137 1.53 11.62 -30.07
CA ARG A 137 0.54 11.02 -30.97
C ARG A 137 0.66 9.50 -30.99
N ASN A 138 -0.47 8.82 -31.19
CA ASN A 138 -0.54 7.36 -31.32
C ASN A 138 0.20 6.62 -30.18
N PRO A 139 -0.19 6.83 -28.91
CA PRO A 139 0.48 6.20 -27.79
C PRO A 139 0.35 4.67 -27.89
N LEU A 140 1.41 3.96 -27.47
CA LEU A 140 1.31 2.52 -27.24
C LEU A 140 0.29 2.25 -26.15
N TYR A 141 -0.43 1.14 -26.27
CA TYR A 141 -1.45 0.72 -25.32
C TYR A 141 -1.31 -0.78 -25.05
N ALA A 142 -1.82 -1.21 -23.90
CA ALA A 142 -2.03 -2.62 -23.58
C ALA A 142 -3.51 -2.98 -23.74
N THR A 143 -3.79 -4.26 -23.96
CA THR A 143 -5.15 -4.79 -23.90
C THR A 143 -5.45 -5.26 -22.47
N THR A 144 -6.72 -5.41 -22.10
CA THR A 144 -7.08 -5.93 -20.76
C THR A 144 -6.48 -7.30 -20.44
N ASN A 145 -6.15 -8.08 -21.46
CA ASN A 145 -5.62 -9.44 -21.33
C ASN A 145 -4.07 -9.48 -21.39
N THR A 146 -3.42 -8.34 -21.67
CA THR A 146 -1.96 -8.24 -21.67
C THR A 146 -1.43 -8.56 -20.27
N SER A 147 -0.34 -9.32 -20.19
CA SER A 147 0.31 -9.65 -18.91
C SER A 147 0.86 -8.39 -18.23
N ALA A 148 0.77 -8.32 -16.90
CA ALA A 148 1.30 -7.23 -16.11
C ALA A 148 2.82 -7.04 -16.34
N THR A 149 3.54 -8.16 -16.49
CA THR A 149 4.98 -8.18 -16.77
C THR A 149 5.29 -7.62 -18.16
N GLU A 150 4.48 -7.98 -19.16
CA GLU A 150 4.61 -7.44 -20.51
C GLU A 150 4.34 -5.93 -20.52
N GLY A 151 3.29 -5.48 -19.83
CA GLY A 151 2.99 -4.05 -19.67
C GLY A 151 4.12 -3.27 -19.00
N LEU A 152 4.71 -3.83 -17.94
CA LEU A 152 5.87 -3.24 -17.25
C LEU A 152 7.10 -3.17 -18.16
N ASN A 153 7.44 -4.27 -18.85
CA ASN A 153 8.53 -4.32 -19.82
C ASN A 153 8.34 -3.28 -20.93
N LEU A 154 7.12 -3.13 -21.44
CA LEU A 154 6.79 -2.17 -22.49
C LEU A 154 6.97 -0.72 -22.00
N MET A 155 6.55 -0.39 -20.77
CA MET A 155 6.79 0.92 -20.14
C MET A 155 8.27 1.24 -19.99
N VAL A 156 9.04 0.28 -19.47
CA VAL A 156 10.46 0.47 -19.18
C VAL A 156 11.28 0.54 -20.48
N ASN A 157 11.14 -0.44 -21.38
CA ASN A 157 11.91 -0.50 -22.63
C ASN A 157 11.65 0.68 -23.56
N LYS A 158 10.45 1.27 -23.50
CA LYS A 158 10.07 2.44 -24.31
C LYS A 158 10.19 3.76 -23.55
N GLY A 159 10.56 3.72 -22.26
CA GLY A 159 10.87 4.91 -21.46
C GLY A 159 9.67 5.79 -21.11
N PHE A 160 8.50 5.20 -20.82
CA PHE A 160 7.33 5.93 -20.35
C PHE A 160 6.67 5.28 -19.13
N ARG A 161 5.97 6.10 -18.35
CA ARG A 161 5.39 5.69 -17.06
C ARG A 161 3.90 5.41 -17.08
N HIS A 162 3.23 5.82 -18.15
CA HIS A 162 1.78 5.73 -18.28
C HIS A 162 1.46 4.92 -19.53
N LEU A 163 0.66 3.87 -19.36
CA LEU A 163 0.26 2.97 -20.41
C LEU A 163 -1.28 2.94 -20.49
N PRO A 164 -1.90 3.49 -21.54
CA PRO A 164 -3.32 3.31 -21.82
C PRO A 164 -3.68 1.82 -21.89
N VAL A 165 -4.80 1.45 -21.30
CA VAL A 165 -5.35 0.08 -21.36
C VAL A 165 -6.68 0.12 -22.10
N MET A 166 -6.81 -0.68 -23.15
CA MET A 166 -8.02 -0.79 -23.96
C MET A 166 -8.71 -2.14 -23.77
N ASP A 167 -10.04 -2.14 -23.85
CA ASP A 167 -10.85 -3.36 -23.90
C ASP A 167 -10.89 -3.97 -25.31
N GLU A 168 -11.50 -5.15 -25.42
CA GLU A 168 -11.67 -5.87 -26.69
C GLU A 168 -12.54 -5.11 -27.71
N ASN A 169 -13.29 -4.09 -27.28
CA ASN A 169 -14.09 -3.23 -28.16
C ASN A 169 -13.30 -1.98 -28.60
N ASN A 170 -12.00 -1.91 -28.29
CA ASN A 170 -11.14 -0.74 -28.48
C ASN A 170 -11.60 0.50 -27.66
N GLU A 171 -12.33 0.30 -26.56
CA GLU A 171 -12.67 1.37 -25.64
C GLU A 171 -11.61 1.50 -24.55
N VAL A 172 -11.36 2.72 -24.08
CA VAL A 172 -10.39 3.00 -23.01
C VAL A 172 -10.93 2.46 -21.68
N SER A 173 -10.27 1.43 -21.15
CA SER A 173 -10.56 0.88 -19.83
C SER A 173 -9.91 1.68 -18.70
N GLY A 174 -8.76 2.30 -18.97
CA GLY A 174 -8.04 3.10 -17.98
C GLY A 174 -6.61 3.42 -18.38
N ILE A 175 -5.83 3.95 -17.43
CA ILE A 175 -4.40 4.20 -17.56
C ILE A 175 -3.67 3.46 -16.45
N LEU A 176 -2.67 2.68 -16.84
CA LEU A 176 -1.77 1.98 -15.94
C LEU A 176 -0.54 2.84 -15.68
N ASP A 177 -0.21 3.04 -14.40
CA ASP A 177 0.98 3.75 -13.95
C ASP A 177 2.05 2.73 -13.56
N ILE A 178 3.31 2.99 -13.93
CA ILE A 178 4.46 2.15 -13.57
C ILE A 178 4.54 1.87 -12.06
N THR A 179 4.16 2.83 -11.22
CA THR A 179 4.15 2.67 -9.76
C THR A 179 3.19 1.58 -9.31
N LYS A 180 2.02 1.43 -9.96
CA LYS A 180 1.07 0.35 -9.68
C LYS A 180 1.62 -1.00 -10.11
N CYS A 181 2.23 -1.07 -11.29
CA CYS A 181 2.85 -2.31 -11.78
C CYS A 181 3.99 -2.77 -10.88
N TYR A 182 4.88 -1.85 -10.52
CA TYR A 182 6.03 -2.18 -9.71
C TYR A 182 5.62 -2.52 -8.27
N HIS A 183 4.65 -1.81 -7.67
CA HIS A 183 4.19 -2.11 -6.32
C HIS A 183 3.66 -3.54 -6.17
N GLU A 184 2.79 -3.99 -7.09
CA GLU A 184 2.27 -5.36 -7.07
C GLU A 184 3.40 -6.39 -7.21
N ALA A 185 4.37 -6.13 -8.09
CA ALA A 185 5.55 -6.96 -8.23
C ALA A 185 6.35 -6.99 -6.91
N MET A 186 6.68 -5.83 -6.34
CA MET A 186 7.42 -5.71 -5.10
C MET A 186 6.73 -6.42 -3.93
N GLU A 187 5.41 -6.28 -3.77
CA GLU A 187 4.66 -6.90 -2.67
C GLU A 187 4.68 -8.43 -2.77
N LYS A 188 4.52 -8.97 -3.99
CA LYS A 188 4.67 -10.41 -4.23
C LYS A 188 6.10 -10.90 -3.97
N LEU A 189 7.10 -10.08 -4.33
CA LEU A 189 8.50 -10.40 -4.11
C LEU A 189 8.80 -10.46 -2.62
N GLU A 190 8.37 -9.46 -1.86
CA GLU A 190 8.54 -9.39 -0.42
C GLU A 190 7.87 -10.57 0.29
N ARG A 191 6.66 -10.98 -0.12
CA ARG A 191 6.02 -12.19 0.42
C ARG A 191 6.86 -13.45 0.16
N ALA A 192 7.42 -13.59 -1.04
CA ALA A 192 8.32 -14.70 -1.35
C ALA A 192 9.60 -14.65 -0.49
N TYR A 193 10.20 -13.48 -0.31
CA TYR A 193 11.38 -13.29 0.54
C TYR A 193 11.10 -13.54 2.02
N GLN A 194 9.98 -13.08 2.55
CA GLN A 194 9.59 -13.33 3.94
C GLN A 194 9.44 -14.83 4.21
N SER A 195 8.94 -15.60 3.25
CA SER A 195 8.88 -17.06 3.37
C SER A 195 10.28 -17.69 3.40
N SER A 196 11.21 -17.21 2.56
CA SER A 196 12.60 -17.68 2.53
C SER A 196 13.40 -17.24 3.77
N ARG A 197 13.12 -16.05 4.32
CA ARG A 197 13.77 -15.54 5.54
C ARG A 197 13.33 -16.30 6.78
N LYS A 198 12.05 -16.67 6.87
CA LYS A 198 11.58 -17.56 7.95
C LYS A 198 12.28 -18.92 7.93
N LEU A 199 12.59 -19.44 6.74
CA LEU A 199 13.42 -20.66 6.60
C LEU A 199 14.86 -20.42 7.07
N TYR A 200 15.43 -19.25 6.77
CA TYR A 200 16.75 -18.84 7.27
C TYR A 200 16.77 -18.75 8.80
N ASP A 201 15.84 -18.00 9.39
CA ASP A 201 15.74 -17.83 10.84
C ASP A 201 15.54 -19.18 11.55
N ALA A 202 14.77 -20.09 10.95
CA ALA A 202 14.61 -21.46 11.45
C ALA A 202 15.90 -22.29 11.34
N LEU A 203 16.69 -22.12 10.27
CA LEU A 203 17.97 -22.82 10.09
C LEU A 203 19.06 -22.28 11.03
N GLU A 204 19.08 -20.98 11.29
CA GLU A 204 19.98 -20.32 12.23
C GLU A 204 19.66 -20.71 13.68
N GLY A 205 18.37 -20.85 14.03
CA GLY A 205 17.92 -21.41 15.31
C GLY A 205 18.43 -22.84 15.52
N VAL A 206 18.39 -23.68 14.48
CA VAL A 206 18.97 -25.04 14.52
C VAL A 206 20.50 -25.00 14.64
N GLN A 207 21.17 -23.99 14.07
CA GLN A 207 22.62 -23.82 14.15
C GLN A 207 23.09 -23.38 15.55
N THR A 208 22.24 -22.67 16.30
CA THR A 208 22.51 -22.27 17.69
C THR A 208 22.26 -23.42 18.68
N GLU A 209 21.32 -24.32 18.38
CA GLU A 209 21.05 -25.52 19.21
C GLU A 209 22.00 -26.69 18.93
N LEU A 210 22.46 -26.86 17.68
CA LEU A 210 23.33 -27.96 17.25
C LEU A 210 24.77 -27.45 17.09
N GLY A 211 25.45 -27.20 18.21
CA GLY A 211 26.73 -26.49 18.26
C GLY A 211 27.79 -26.91 17.21
N SER A 212 28.38 -25.91 16.54
CA SER A 212 29.64 -25.89 15.75
C SER A 212 29.96 -26.98 14.71
N SER A 213 29.18 -28.06 14.57
CA SER A 213 29.49 -29.17 13.66
C SER A 213 28.54 -29.24 12.47
N GLN A 214 28.31 -28.11 11.79
CA GLN A 214 27.72 -28.14 10.45
C GLN A 214 28.82 -28.19 9.38
N PRO A 215 28.60 -28.90 8.25
CA PRO A 215 29.52 -28.87 7.12
C PRO A 215 29.68 -27.43 6.61
N ALA A 216 30.91 -26.97 6.37
CA ALA A 216 31.21 -25.66 5.79
C ALA A 216 30.43 -25.34 4.49
N GLN A 217 29.91 -26.38 3.83
CA GLN A 217 29.04 -26.30 2.67
C GLN A 217 27.70 -25.60 2.96
N ILE A 218 27.12 -25.75 4.15
CA ILE A 218 25.84 -25.11 4.51
C ILE A 218 26.06 -23.62 4.76
N ILE A 219 27.13 -23.24 5.47
CA ILE A 219 27.49 -21.83 5.69
C ILE A 219 27.76 -21.13 4.35
N ASN A 220 28.54 -21.76 3.46
CA ASN A 220 28.79 -21.20 2.13
C ASN A 220 27.52 -21.13 1.27
N TYR A 221 26.61 -22.10 1.38
CA TYR A 221 25.32 -22.08 0.69
C TYR A 221 24.43 -20.94 1.20
N VAL A 222 24.41 -20.74 2.52
CA VAL A 222 23.66 -19.69 3.21
C VAL A 222 24.22 -18.30 2.90
N GLU A 223 25.54 -18.14 2.86
CA GLU A 223 26.21 -16.89 2.48
C GLU A 223 26.04 -16.59 0.98
N ALA A 224 26.10 -17.60 0.11
CA ALA A 224 25.79 -17.45 -1.31
C ALA A 224 24.30 -17.11 -1.54
N LEU A 225 23.38 -17.66 -0.73
CA LEU A 225 21.98 -17.26 -0.72
C LEU A 225 21.83 -15.80 -0.29
N LYS A 226 22.51 -15.38 0.78
CA LYS A 226 22.49 -14.00 1.26
C LYS A 226 22.99 -13.01 0.19
N GLN A 227 24.13 -13.28 -0.43
CA GLN A 227 24.68 -12.45 -1.52
C GLN A 227 23.79 -12.45 -2.77
N ARG A 228 23.05 -13.54 -3.03
CA ARG A 228 22.06 -13.59 -4.12
C ARG A 228 20.72 -12.94 -3.77
N MET A 229 20.45 -12.76 -2.48
CA MET A 229 19.23 -12.14 -1.95
C MET A 229 19.37 -10.63 -1.82
N GLU A 230 20.57 -10.15 -1.49
CA GLU A 230 20.96 -8.73 -1.52
C GLU A 230 20.96 -8.28 -2.98
N GLY A 231 19.85 -7.66 -3.39
CA GLY A 231 19.75 -7.04 -4.71
C GLY A 231 20.79 -5.94 -4.90
N PRO A 232 20.97 -5.44 -6.12
CA PRO A 232 21.89 -4.35 -6.41
C PRO A 232 21.63 -3.13 -5.54
N ASP A 233 22.70 -2.37 -5.38
CA ASP A 233 22.67 -1.05 -4.77
C ASP A 233 22.55 0.04 -5.83
N LEU A 234 22.15 1.23 -5.38
CA LEU A 234 22.03 2.42 -6.21
C LEU A 234 23.33 2.76 -6.94
N GLU A 235 24.49 2.45 -6.36
CA GLU A 235 25.80 2.64 -7.00
C GLU A 235 25.89 1.98 -8.38
N SER A 236 25.31 0.79 -8.56
CA SER A 236 25.33 0.06 -9.83
C SER A 236 24.48 0.70 -10.95
N VAL A 237 23.53 1.57 -10.58
CA VAL A 237 22.59 2.23 -11.52
C VAL A 237 23.02 3.66 -11.84
N LEU A 238 23.95 4.21 -11.08
CA LEU A 238 24.45 5.56 -11.30
C LEU A 238 25.36 5.58 -12.54
N ASP A 239 24.88 6.20 -13.62
CA ASP A 239 25.62 6.37 -14.88
C ASP A 239 26.80 7.37 -14.79
N GLY A 240 27.20 7.79 -13.58
CA GLY A 240 28.17 8.86 -13.35
C GLY A 240 27.72 10.25 -13.84
N THR A 241 26.44 10.41 -14.17
CA THR A 241 25.88 11.68 -14.61
C THR A 241 25.66 12.60 -13.40
N PRO A 242 26.33 13.76 -13.34
CA PRO A 242 26.15 14.67 -12.21
C PRO A 242 24.73 15.22 -12.22
N PRO A 243 24.15 15.48 -11.04
CA PRO A 243 22.81 16.02 -10.96
C PRO A 243 22.78 17.46 -11.49
N THR A 244 21.65 17.85 -12.07
CA THR A 244 21.45 19.22 -12.53
C THR A 244 21.09 20.11 -11.36
N TYR A 245 21.88 21.16 -11.13
CA TYR A 245 21.65 22.14 -10.07
C TYR A 245 21.06 23.44 -10.62
N VAL A 246 20.22 24.08 -9.81
CA VAL A 246 19.70 25.44 -10.03
C VAL A 246 19.75 26.23 -8.73
N ASP A 247 19.95 27.55 -8.82
CA ASP A 247 19.88 28.43 -7.66
C ASP A 247 18.42 28.66 -7.24
N VAL A 248 18.19 28.98 -5.97
CA VAL A 248 16.85 29.31 -5.43
C VAL A 248 16.17 30.47 -6.17
N ARG A 249 16.95 31.38 -6.76
CA ARG A 249 16.47 32.55 -7.51
C ARG A 249 16.16 32.25 -8.97
N THR A 250 16.67 31.15 -9.51
CA THR A 250 16.45 30.74 -10.91
C THR A 250 14.96 30.65 -11.22
N THR A 251 14.57 31.06 -12.42
CA THR A 251 13.17 31.04 -12.86
C THR A 251 12.72 29.62 -13.19
N VAL A 252 11.41 29.36 -13.09
CA VAL A 252 10.84 28.08 -13.50
C VAL A 252 11.11 27.81 -14.98
N PHE A 253 11.09 28.85 -15.83
CA PHE A 253 11.43 28.75 -17.24
C PHE A 253 12.86 28.21 -17.45
N GLU A 254 13.86 28.82 -16.82
CA GLU A 254 15.26 28.38 -16.92
C GLU A 254 15.45 26.96 -16.38
N ALA A 255 14.82 26.64 -15.24
CA ALA A 255 14.88 25.30 -14.67
C ALA A 255 14.26 24.24 -15.62
N ALA A 256 13.13 24.55 -16.25
CA ALA A 256 12.50 23.67 -17.23
C ALA A 256 13.32 23.56 -18.54
N SER A 257 14.01 24.62 -18.95
CA SER A 257 14.97 24.58 -20.05
C SER A 257 16.18 23.70 -19.74
N LEU A 258 16.71 23.74 -18.52
CA LEU A 258 17.78 22.84 -18.07
C LEU A 258 17.32 21.38 -18.00
N MET A 259 16.10 21.13 -17.50
CA MET A 259 15.47 19.80 -17.54
C MET A 259 15.43 19.24 -18.96
N LYS A 260 15.01 20.07 -19.93
CA LYS A 260 14.94 19.69 -21.34
C LYS A 260 16.33 19.41 -21.93
N GLN A 261 17.32 20.26 -21.66
CA GLN A 261 18.69 20.14 -22.18
C GLN A 261 19.41 18.90 -21.64
N ASN A 262 19.27 18.64 -20.35
CA ASN A 262 19.91 17.50 -19.69
C ASN A 262 19.03 16.23 -19.69
N HIS A 263 17.90 16.26 -20.41
CA HIS A 263 16.94 15.16 -20.52
C HIS A 263 16.47 14.59 -19.17
N THR A 264 16.41 15.42 -18.12
CA THR A 264 16.02 15.03 -16.75
C THR A 264 14.63 15.58 -16.39
N THR A 265 13.89 14.87 -15.54
CA THR A 265 12.58 15.32 -15.05
C THR A 265 12.63 16.02 -13.69
N ALA A 266 13.83 16.14 -13.10
CA ALA A 266 14.07 16.78 -11.83
C ALA A 266 15.40 17.56 -11.82
N VAL A 267 15.42 18.67 -11.09
CA VAL A 267 16.61 19.48 -10.80
C VAL A 267 16.70 19.70 -9.30
N LEU A 268 17.93 19.73 -8.79
CA LEU A 268 18.22 20.04 -7.40
C LEU A 268 18.36 21.54 -7.21
N VAL A 269 17.76 22.05 -6.16
CA VAL A 269 17.77 23.48 -5.84
C VAL A 269 18.78 23.72 -4.72
N THR A 270 19.80 24.50 -5.01
CA THR A 270 20.86 24.87 -4.07
C THR A 270 20.73 26.32 -3.63
N ASP A 271 21.16 26.59 -2.40
CA ASP A 271 21.35 27.92 -1.85
C ASP A 271 22.72 27.94 -1.16
N HIS A 272 23.65 28.77 -1.63
CA HIS A 272 25.01 28.85 -1.09
C HIS A 272 25.67 27.45 -0.91
N ASP A 273 25.63 26.61 -1.94
CA ASP A 273 26.17 25.23 -1.99
C ASP A 273 25.48 24.20 -1.07
N GLN A 274 24.33 24.55 -0.48
CA GLN A 274 23.50 23.62 0.29
C GLN A 274 22.22 23.26 -0.49
N VAL A 275 21.90 21.97 -0.61
CA VAL A 275 20.64 21.55 -1.25
C VAL A 275 19.46 21.84 -0.32
N LYS A 276 18.58 22.74 -0.78
CA LYS A 276 17.37 23.14 -0.06
C LYS A 276 16.12 22.43 -0.55
N GLY A 277 16.11 22.01 -1.81
CA GLY A 277 14.90 21.51 -2.43
C GLY A 277 15.15 20.68 -3.69
N ILE A 278 14.07 20.08 -4.17
CA ILE A 278 13.99 19.47 -5.50
C ILE A 278 12.83 20.11 -6.26
N PHE A 279 13.03 20.33 -7.56
CA PHE A 279 12.00 20.82 -8.46
C PHE A 279 11.84 19.87 -9.64
N THR A 280 10.60 19.48 -9.94
CA THR A 280 10.30 18.43 -10.92
C THR A 280 9.30 18.89 -11.98
N SER A 281 9.21 18.14 -13.08
CA SER A 281 8.18 18.36 -14.11
C SER A 281 6.74 18.35 -13.56
N LYS A 282 6.48 17.62 -12.46
CA LYS A 282 5.18 17.61 -11.77
C LYS A 282 4.88 18.95 -11.11
N ASP A 283 5.88 19.61 -10.54
CA ASP A 283 5.74 20.91 -9.89
C ASP A 283 5.42 22.01 -10.91
N VAL A 284 5.99 21.92 -12.13
CA VAL A 284 5.63 22.81 -13.25
C VAL A 284 4.13 22.75 -13.56
N VAL A 285 3.55 21.55 -13.58
CA VAL A 285 2.10 21.38 -13.82
C VAL A 285 1.31 21.94 -12.63
N LEU A 286 1.54 21.39 -11.44
CA LEU A 286 0.63 21.54 -10.31
C LEU A 286 0.76 22.89 -9.61
N ARG A 287 1.98 23.42 -9.48
CA ARG A 287 2.27 24.61 -8.67
C ARG A 287 2.47 25.86 -9.51
N VAL A 288 2.69 25.74 -10.83
CA VAL A 288 2.96 26.87 -11.71
C VAL A 288 1.82 27.07 -12.70
N ILE A 289 1.67 26.18 -13.68
CA ILE A 289 0.70 26.38 -14.78
C ILE A 289 -0.74 26.24 -14.29
N ALA A 290 -1.07 25.20 -13.52
CA ALA A 290 -2.41 25.03 -12.96
C ALA A 290 -2.80 26.17 -12.00
N ALA A 291 -1.81 26.76 -11.31
CA ALA A 291 -1.99 27.90 -10.42
C ALA A 291 -2.05 29.26 -11.14
N GLY A 292 -1.85 29.29 -12.47
CA GLY A 292 -1.85 30.52 -13.27
C GLY A 292 -0.63 31.42 -13.04
N LEU A 293 0.48 30.87 -12.54
CA LEU A 293 1.73 31.61 -12.39
C LEU A 293 2.50 31.63 -13.72
N ASP A 294 3.15 32.75 -14.03
CA ASP A 294 4.03 32.88 -15.19
C ASP A 294 5.39 32.22 -14.92
N PRO A 295 5.81 31.19 -15.69
CA PRO A 295 7.09 30.53 -15.52
C PRO A 295 8.32 31.43 -15.67
N LYS A 296 8.21 32.54 -16.42
CA LYS A 296 9.32 33.47 -16.64
C LYS A 296 9.58 34.39 -15.45
N ASN A 297 8.56 34.64 -14.64
CA ASN A 297 8.63 35.54 -13.49
C ASN A 297 8.56 34.81 -12.14
N CYS A 298 8.22 33.52 -12.14
CA CYS A 298 8.18 32.70 -10.94
C CYS A 298 9.54 32.07 -10.67
N SER A 299 10.12 32.33 -9.49
CA SER A 299 11.32 31.65 -9.01
C SER A 299 11.01 30.25 -8.49
N VAL A 300 11.98 29.34 -8.63
CA VAL A 300 11.84 27.94 -8.22
C VAL A 300 11.63 27.78 -6.71
N ILE A 301 12.26 28.60 -5.86
CA ILE A 301 12.09 28.54 -4.39
C ILE A 301 10.63 28.58 -3.93
N ARG A 302 9.75 29.27 -4.68
CA ARG A 302 8.33 29.41 -4.33
C ARG A 302 7.53 28.12 -4.58
N VAL A 303 8.01 27.25 -5.47
CA VAL A 303 7.25 26.12 -6.01
C VAL A 303 8.00 24.78 -5.91
N MET A 304 9.23 24.77 -5.40
CA MET A 304 10.00 23.54 -5.14
C MET A 304 9.44 22.75 -3.96
N THR A 305 9.76 21.47 -3.92
CA THR A 305 9.57 20.65 -2.71
C THR A 305 10.80 20.85 -1.82
N PRO A 306 10.65 21.42 -0.62
CA PRO A 306 11.77 21.62 0.30
C PRO A 306 12.19 20.29 0.92
N HIS A 307 13.46 20.19 1.34
CA HIS A 307 14.01 19.04 2.06
C HIS A 307 13.68 17.68 1.40
N PRO A 308 14.16 17.43 0.17
CA PRO A 308 13.91 16.16 -0.50
C PRO A 308 14.54 15.02 0.30
N ASP A 309 13.88 13.86 0.29
CA ASP A 309 14.48 12.63 0.79
C ASP A 309 15.72 12.30 -0.04
N VAL A 310 16.78 11.82 0.62
CA VAL A 310 18.05 11.47 -0.01
C VAL A 310 18.40 10.05 0.38
N ALA A 311 18.87 9.26 -0.58
CA ALA A 311 19.33 7.90 -0.33
C ALA A 311 20.86 7.82 -0.38
N PRO A 312 21.50 7.02 0.49
CA PRO A 312 22.92 6.72 0.34
C PRO A 312 23.14 5.76 -0.84
N GLN A 313 24.30 5.83 -1.50
CA GLN A 313 24.59 5.02 -2.70
C GLN A 313 24.63 3.49 -2.45
N ASN A 314 24.83 3.06 -1.19
CA ASN A 314 24.79 1.66 -0.76
C ASN A 314 23.38 1.18 -0.39
N MET A 315 22.34 2.00 -0.57
CA MET A 315 20.97 1.56 -0.40
C MET A 315 20.61 0.61 -1.55
N SER A 316 19.92 -0.49 -1.24
CA SER A 316 19.44 -1.41 -2.26
C SER A 316 18.34 -0.79 -3.13
N ILE A 317 18.26 -1.17 -4.40
CA ILE A 317 17.25 -0.66 -5.34
C ILE A 317 15.81 -0.91 -4.81
N GLN A 318 15.59 -2.05 -4.17
CA GLN A 318 14.27 -2.43 -3.63
C GLN A 318 13.80 -1.45 -2.54
N VAL A 319 14.71 -1.11 -1.61
CA VAL A 319 14.43 -0.14 -0.55
C VAL A 319 14.19 1.23 -1.17
N ALA A 320 15.01 1.65 -2.14
CA ALA A 320 14.82 2.93 -2.82
C ALA A 320 13.46 3.04 -3.53
N LEU A 321 13.02 1.99 -4.23
CA LEU A 321 11.72 1.94 -4.90
C LEU A 321 10.56 1.92 -3.90
N ARG A 322 10.71 1.28 -2.74
CA ARG A 322 9.76 1.36 -1.63
C ARG A 322 9.64 2.78 -1.11
N THR A 323 10.77 3.43 -0.78
CA THR A 323 10.77 4.81 -0.29
C THR A 323 10.12 5.77 -1.30
N MET A 324 10.40 5.60 -2.61
CA MET A 324 9.74 6.34 -3.68
C MET A 324 8.21 6.14 -3.70
N HIS A 325 7.75 4.89 -3.55
CA HIS A 325 6.32 4.57 -3.54
C HIS A 325 5.61 5.17 -2.32
N GLU A 326 6.14 4.95 -1.12
CA GLU A 326 5.60 5.45 0.15
C GLU A 326 5.62 6.99 0.19
N GLY A 327 6.73 7.61 -0.22
CA GLY A 327 6.89 9.05 -0.29
C GLY A 327 6.19 9.70 -1.48
N ARG A 328 5.59 8.92 -2.39
CA ARG A 328 4.82 9.40 -3.56
C ARG A 328 5.63 10.31 -4.49
N TYR A 329 6.92 10.04 -4.62
CA TYR A 329 7.84 10.72 -5.52
C TYR A 329 8.56 9.73 -6.44
N LEU A 330 9.05 10.22 -7.57
CA LEU A 330 9.61 9.36 -8.63
C LEU A 330 11.10 9.62 -8.90
N ASN A 331 11.68 10.61 -8.23
CA ASN A 331 13.08 11.01 -8.36
C ASN A 331 13.69 11.02 -6.96
N LEU A 332 14.84 10.38 -6.80
CA LEU A 332 15.54 10.24 -5.52
C LEU A 332 16.98 10.70 -5.71
N PRO A 333 17.39 11.80 -5.07
CA PRO A 333 18.79 12.20 -4.97
C PRO A 333 19.61 11.12 -4.24
N VAL A 334 20.81 10.87 -4.73
CA VAL A 334 21.74 9.87 -4.18
C VAL A 334 22.98 10.55 -3.63
N MET A 335 23.29 10.24 -2.37
CA MET A 335 24.43 10.76 -1.63
C MET A 335 25.57 9.74 -1.60
N GLY A 336 26.77 10.20 -1.91
CA GLY A 336 28.01 9.43 -1.82
C GLY A 336 28.55 9.36 -0.40
N PRO A 337 29.66 8.64 -0.18
CA PRO A 337 30.25 8.40 1.14
C PRO A 337 30.77 9.68 1.81
N ASN A 338 31.10 10.71 1.01
CA ASN A 338 31.62 11.99 1.49
C ASN A 338 30.53 13.03 1.77
N ALA A 339 29.26 12.60 1.88
CA ALA A 339 28.09 13.47 1.98
C ALA A 339 27.89 14.44 0.79
N GLU A 340 28.46 14.12 -0.37
CA GLU A 340 28.24 14.83 -1.63
C GLU A 340 27.14 14.16 -2.45
N LEU A 341 26.39 14.94 -3.23
CA LEU A 341 25.35 14.41 -4.10
C LEU A 341 25.93 13.96 -5.43
N VAL A 342 25.93 12.63 -5.63
CA VAL A 342 26.55 11.97 -6.78
C VAL A 342 25.61 12.00 -7.99
N GLY A 343 24.30 11.91 -7.77
CA GLY A 343 23.31 11.85 -8.86
C GLY A 343 21.87 11.90 -8.39
N VAL A 344 20.94 11.80 -9.34
CA VAL A 344 19.51 11.59 -9.09
C VAL A 344 19.08 10.37 -9.89
N VAL A 345 18.47 9.40 -9.22
CA VAL A 345 17.87 8.22 -9.85
C VAL A 345 16.37 8.41 -9.99
N ASP A 346 15.78 7.86 -11.06
CA ASP A 346 14.35 7.87 -11.28
C ASP A 346 13.76 6.45 -11.19
N VAL A 347 12.45 6.38 -10.97
CA VAL A 347 11.71 5.10 -10.86
C VAL A 347 11.91 4.20 -12.08
N LEU A 348 12.04 4.77 -13.30
CA LEU A 348 12.18 4.00 -14.54
C LEU A 348 13.55 3.32 -14.59
N LYS A 349 14.62 4.05 -14.27
CA LYS A 349 15.99 3.51 -14.20
C LYS A 349 16.09 2.39 -13.17
N LEU A 350 15.54 2.60 -11.97
CA LEU A 350 15.54 1.60 -10.91
C LEU A 350 14.73 0.35 -11.29
N THR A 351 13.56 0.55 -11.91
CA THR A 351 12.74 -0.56 -12.40
C THR A 351 13.43 -1.33 -13.52
N TYR A 352 14.09 -0.63 -14.44
CA TYR A 352 14.88 -1.24 -15.52
C TYR A 352 16.02 -2.08 -14.98
N ALA A 353 16.85 -1.51 -14.09
CA ALA A 353 17.96 -2.22 -13.48
C ALA A 353 17.49 -3.49 -12.76
N THR A 354 16.33 -3.43 -12.09
CA THR A 354 15.70 -4.61 -11.50
C THR A 354 15.35 -5.65 -12.57
N LEU A 355 14.61 -5.26 -13.62
CA LEU A 355 14.18 -6.14 -14.73
C LEU A 355 15.35 -6.76 -15.51
N GLU A 356 16.39 -5.99 -15.79
CA GLU A 356 17.57 -6.45 -16.51
C GLU A 356 18.27 -7.56 -15.73
N GLN A 357 18.42 -7.39 -14.42
CA GLN A 357 19.05 -8.41 -13.58
C GLN A 357 18.27 -9.72 -13.57
N ILE A 358 16.95 -9.64 -13.48
CA ILE A 358 16.09 -10.82 -13.56
C ILE A 358 16.36 -11.56 -14.88
N ASN A 359 16.37 -10.85 -16.00
CA ASN A 359 16.59 -11.44 -17.32
C ASN A 359 18.00 -12.05 -17.46
N THR A 360 19.03 -11.41 -16.90
CA THR A 360 20.40 -11.97 -16.92
C THR A 360 20.49 -13.26 -16.09
N MET A 361 19.76 -13.36 -14.97
CA MET A 361 19.71 -14.56 -14.13
C MET A 361 18.91 -15.71 -14.78
N SER A 362 18.05 -15.45 -15.77
CA SER A 362 17.27 -16.47 -16.46
C SER A 362 18.07 -17.33 -17.46
N THR A 363 19.32 -16.98 -17.77
CA THR A 363 20.09 -17.61 -18.85
C THR A 363 21.23 -18.54 -18.40
N GLY A 364 21.44 -18.69 -17.09
CA GLY A 364 22.48 -19.57 -16.52
C GLY A 364 21.90 -20.62 -15.57
N ASP A 365 22.05 -21.90 -15.96
CA ASP A 365 21.77 -23.12 -15.21
C ASP A 365 20.30 -23.39 -14.81
N SER A 366 19.88 -24.64 -15.01
CA SER A 366 18.52 -25.17 -14.77
C SER A 366 18.05 -25.14 -13.29
N GLU A 367 18.74 -24.43 -12.41
CA GLU A 367 18.32 -24.10 -11.04
C GLU A 367 18.68 -22.63 -10.72
N GLY A 368 17.99 -21.70 -11.38
CA GLY A 368 18.04 -20.28 -11.03
C GLY A 368 17.20 -19.95 -9.78
N PRO A 369 17.53 -18.88 -9.02
CA PRO A 369 16.92 -18.57 -7.73
C PRO A 369 15.45 -18.17 -7.85
N ALA A 370 14.74 -18.15 -6.70
CA ALA A 370 13.32 -17.84 -6.50
C ALA A 370 12.74 -16.63 -7.27
N TRP A 371 13.57 -15.71 -7.76
CA TRP A 371 13.18 -14.58 -8.61
C TRP A 371 12.57 -14.99 -9.96
N ASN A 372 13.08 -16.03 -10.61
CA ASN A 372 12.54 -16.49 -11.89
C ASN A 372 11.15 -17.12 -11.71
N LYS A 373 10.94 -17.85 -10.61
CA LYS A 373 9.62 -18.40 -10.22
C LYS A 373 8.64 -17.31 -9.79
N PHE A 374 9.14 -16.21 -9.23
CA PHE A 374 8.35 -15.04 -8.82
C PHE A 374 7.78 -14.27 -10.03
N TRP A 375 8.54 -14.06 -11.11
CA TRP A 375 8.02 -13.42 -12.33
C TRP A 375 7.17 -14.35 -13.20
N MET A 376 7.41 -15.67 -13.16
CA MET A 376 6.53 -16.63 -13.83
C MET A 376 5.24 -16.91 -13.03
N SER A 377 5.22 -16.80 -11.69
CA SER A 377 3.98 -16.84 -10.90
C SER A 377 3.13 -15.56 -10.99
N LEU A 378 3.68 -14.50 -11.58
CA LEU A 378 2.91 -13.37 -12.06
C LEU A 378 2.11 -13.71 -13.33
N ASP A 379 2.50 -14.74 -14.08
CA ASP A 379 1.83 -15.21 -15.31
C ASP A 379 0.95 -16.45 -15.06
N ASP A 380 1.36 -17.33 -14.15
CA ASP A 380 0.62 -18.55 -13.79
C ASP A 380 -0.33 -18.29 -12.61
N GLY A 381 -1.56 -17.90 -12.93
CA GLY A 381 -2.66 -17.73 -11.99
C GLY A 381 -3.29 -19.02 -11.46
N SER A 382 -2.67 -20.19 -11.65
CA SER A 382 -3.20 -21.44 -11.11
C SER A 382 -2.64 -21.73 -9.72
N GLU A 383 -3.42 -21.40 -8.69
CA GLU A 383 -3.34 -22.12 -7.40
C GLU A 383 -3.76 -23.58 -7.65
N ALA A 384 -2.82 -24.40 -8.11
CA ALA A 384 -2.89 -25.84 -7.95
C ALA A 384 -2.06 -26.19 -6.71
N GLY A 385 -2.75 -26.49 -5.62
CA GLY A 385 -2.13 -27.13 -4.46
C GLY A 385 -1.39 -28.39 -4.92
N SER A 386 -0.07 -28.39 -4.79
CA SER A 386 0.76 -29.56 -5.05
C SER A 386 1.37 -30.01 -3.75
N GLU A 387 0.74 -31.01 -3.15
CA GLU A 387 1.36 -31.88 -2.18
C GLU A 387 2.68 -32.41 -2.73
N THR A 388 3.69 -32.40 -1.87
CA THR A 388 4.97 -33.05 -2.09
C THR A 388 4.76 -34.55 -2.25
N ASN A 389 5.17 -35.12 -3.38
CA ASN A 389 5.66 -36.50 -3.35
C ASN A 389 6.86 -36.68 -4.27
N SER A 390 7.98 -36.98 -3.62
CA SER A 390 9.25 -37.38 -4.20
C SER A 390 9.10 -38.66 -5.04
N HIS A 391 9.65 -38.68 -6.26
CA HIS A 391 10.46 -39.80 -6.75
C HIS A 391 11.29 -39.40 -7.99
N ASN A 392 12.60 -39.59 -7.87
CA ASN A 392 13.62 -39.51 -8.91
C ASN A 392 13.29 -40.40 -10.12
N ARG A 393 13.48 -39.88 -11.34
CA ARG A 393 14.10 -40.63 -12.45
C ARG A 393 14.65 -39.70 -13.54
N ILE A 394 15.91 -39.96 -13.88
CA ILE A 394 16.72 -39.41 -14.96
C ILE A 394 16.20 -39.94 -16.31
N MET A 395 15.96 -39.07 -17.31
CA MET A 395 16.24 -39.31 -18.75
C MET A 395 16.09 -38.01 -19.59
N SER A 396 16.96 -37.87 -20.59
CA SER A 396 17.17 -36.77 -21.54
C SER A 396 16.06 -36.66 -22.62
N PRO A 397 16.06 -35.60 -23.48
CA PRO A 397 14.88 -35.14 -24.20
C PRO A 397 14.71 -35.77 -25.58
N VAL A 398 13.46 -35.98 -26.00
CA VAL A 398 13.09 -36.20 -27.41
C VAL A 398 11.81 -35.42 -27.73
N SER A 399 11.85 -34.76 -28.88
CA SER A 399 10.86 -33.86 -29.46
C SER A 399 9.64 -34.57 -30.07
N VAL A 400 8.59 -33.76 -30.29
CA VAL A 400 7.54 -33.84 -31.34
C VAL A 400 6.15 -34.36 -30.93
N SER A 401 5.16 -33.61 -31.44
CA SER A 401 3.76 -33.91 -31.80
C SER A 401 2.64 -33.73 -30.77
N SER A 402 1.84 -32.68 -30.99
CA SER A 402 0.41 -32.67 -30.68
C SER A 402 -0.32 -33.81 -31.40
N PRO A 403 -1.46 -34.29 -30.88
CA PRO A 403 -2.70 -33.95 -31.58
C PRO A 403 -3.93 -33.69 -30.69
N GLU A 404 -4.85 -33.00 -31.37
CA GLU A 404 -6.29 -32.82 -31.25
C GLU A 404 -7.15 -33.49 -30.17
N VAL A 405 -8.20 -32.69 -29.90
CA VAL A 405 -9.37 -32.84 -29.04
C VAL A 405 -10.24 -34.04 -29.42
N SER A 406 -10.84 -34.68 -28.41
CA SER A 406 -12.15 -35.34 -28.57
C SER A 406 -13.04 -35.05 -27.37
N HIS A 407 -14.27 -34.63 -27.68
CA HIS A 407 -15.36 -34.41 -26.74
C HIS A 407 -15.89 -35.73 -26.18
N SER A 408 -16.51 -35.61 -25.00
CA SER A 408 -17.56 -36.47 -24.42
C SER A 408 -17.07 -37.52 -23.41
N GLU A 409 -17.08 -37.17 -22.14
CA GLU A 409 -17.70 -38.01 -21.12
C GLU A 409 -18.35 -37.11 -20.06
N LEU A 410 -19.68 -37.09 -20.13
CA LEU A 410 -20.59 -36.38 -19.26
C LEU A 410 -20.96 -37.34 -18.11
N ALA A 411 -21.08 -36.78 -16.91
CA ALA A 411 -21.91 -37.26 -15.80
C ALA A 411 -21.41 -38.45 -14.95
N GLN A 412 -20.84 -38.09 -13.80
CA GLN A 412 -21.03 -38.71 -12.46
C GLN A 412 -20.20 -37.82 -11.52
N PHE A 413 -20.75 -36.88 -10.75
CA PHE A 413 -21.84 -36.99 -9.77
C PHE A 413 -22.48 -35.59 -9.56
N GLY A 414 -23.81 -35.54 -9.43
CA GLY A 414 -24.49 -34.46 -8.69
C GLY A 414 -24.12 -34.56 -7.21
N VAL A 415 -24.24 -33.52 -6.38
CA VAL A 415 -25.49 -32.86 -6.00
C VAL A 415 -25.21 -31.50 -5.32
N GLY A 416 -26.11 -30.53 -5.55
CA GLY A 416 -26.48 -29.42 -4.62
C GLY A 416 -25.62 -28.15 -4.72
N GLU A 417 -25.93 -27.15 -5.54
CA GLU A 417 -27.09 -26.22 -5.49
C GLU A 417 -27.10 -25.30 -4.25
N VAL A 418 -26.47 -24.13 -4.40
CA VAL A 418 -26.81 -22.89 -3.68
C VAL A 418 -27.05 -21.82 -4.74
N GLY A 419 -28.28 -21.32 -4.80
CA GLY A 419 -28.76 -20.42 -5.85
C GLY A 419 -28.40 -18.94 -5.61
N PRO A 420 -28.48 -18.10 -6.65
CA PRO A 420 -28.16 -16.69 -6.58
C PRO A 420 -29.34 -15.91 -6.00
N SER A 421 -29.48 -15.94 -4.67
CA SER A 421 -30.37 -15.01 -3.95
C SER A 421 -29.75 -14.37 -2.72
N ASP A 422 -28.49 -14.63 -2.39
CA ASP A 422 -27.77 -13.81 -1.40
C ASP A 422 -27.05 -12.67 -2.12
N SER A 423 -27.81 -11.60 -2.37
CA SER A 423 -27.29 -10.29 -2.74
C SER A 423 -27.04 -9.45 -1.50
N ILE A 424 -25.82 -8.94 -1.36
CA ILE A 424 -25.58 -7.63 -0.72
C ILE A 424 -24.71 -6.81 -1.67
N SER A 425 -25.38 -6.03 -2.52
CA SER A 425 -24.91 -4.74 -3.05
C SER A 425 -25.26 -3.69 -1.97
N THR A 426 -24.61 -2.55 -1.75
CA THR A 426 -23.57 -1.78 -2.46
C THR A 426 -23.19 -0.60 -1.55
N ASP A 427 -21.97 -0.10 -1.73
CA ASP A 427 -21.52 1.30 -1.66
C ASP A 427 -21.63 2.17 -0.40
N GLY A 428 -20.53 2.91 -0.21
CA GLY A 428 -20.63 4.34 0.02
C GLY A 428 -20.17 4.78 1.40
N TYR A 429 -19.04 5.48 1.42
CA TYR A 429 -18.70 6.41 2.49
C TYR A 429 -19.80 7.48 2.61
N ASP A 430 -20.85 7.18 3.38
CA ASP A 430 -21.56 8.19 4.13
C ASP A 430 -20.99 8.19 5.54
N ARG A 431 -20.56 9.36 6.00
CA ARG A 431 -20.24 9.61 7.41
C ARG A 431 -21.34 8.98 8.27
N PRO A 432 -21.03 8.20 9.33
CA PRO A 432 -22.08 7.75 10.22
C PRO A 432 -22.65 8.96 10.93
N GLY A 433 -23.81 9.43 10.46
CA GLY A 433 -24.78 10.08 11.32
C GLY A 433 -25.16 9.07 12.41
N SER A 434 -24.69 9.33 13.63
CA SER A 434 -25.24 9.05 14.96
C SER A 434 -25.98 7.72 15.31
N ASN A 435 -26.25 6.77 14.40
CA ASN A 435 -27.10 5.61 14.67
C ASN A 435 -26.41 4.23 14.55
N ALA A 436 -25.34 4.06 13.76
CA ALA A 436 -24.62 2.77 13.65
C ALA A 436 -23.72 2.48 14.87
N ALA A 437 -23.07 3.52 15.42
CA ALA A 437 -22.37 3.45 16.70
C ALA A 437 -23.31 3.04 17.85
N GLY A 438 -24.57 3.45 17.79
CA GLY A 438 -25.60 3.10 18.77
C GLY A 438 -25.94 1.61 18.85
N MET A 439 -25.92 0.88 17.72
CA MET A 439 -26.18 -0.56 17.74
C MET A 439 -24.97 -1.39 18.18
N ILE A 440 -23.74 -0.99 17.80
CA ILE A 440 -22.50 -1.65 18.23
C ILE A 440 -22.32 -1.54 19.75
N ALA A 441 -22.70 -0.39 20.34
CA ALA A 441 -22.62 -0.17 21.78
C ALA A 441 -23.50 -1.11 22.62
N THR A 442 -24.63 -1.60 22.07
CA THR A 442 -25.64 -2.37 22.82
C THR A 442 -25.49 -3.90 22.77
N MET A 443 -24.60 -4.42 21.92
CA MET A 443 -24.40 -5.87 21.80
C MET A 443 -23.29 -6.36 22.73
N PRO A 444 -23.48 -7.49 23.45
CA PRO A 444 -22.42 -8.08 24.27
C PRO A 444 -21.22 -8.48 23.41
N PHE A 445 -20.03 -8.20 23.90
CA PHE A 445 -18.77 -8.50 23.22
C PHE A 445 -17.82 -9.25 24.14
N GLN A 446 -17.06 -10.20 23.58
CA GLN A 446 -16.15 -11.03 24.36
C GLN A 446 -14.76 -10.42 24.42
N PHE A 447 -14.21 -10.30 25.61
CA PHE A 447 -12.83 -9.94 25.85
C PHE A 447 -12.07 -11.09 26.51
N LYS A 448 -10.78 -11.18 26.22
CA LYS A 448 -9.87 -12.14 26.82
C LYS A 448 -8.67 -11.39 27.41
N PHE A 449 -8.28 -11.75 28.62
CA PHE A 449 -7.06 -11.20 29.23
C PHE A 449 -6.32 -12.30 29.99
N LYS A 450 -5.04 -12.06 30.29
CA LYS A 450 -4.22 -12.93 31.13
C LYS A 450 -4.02 -12.25 32.48
N SER A 451 -4.34 -12.94 33.58
CA SER A 451 -4.10 -12.42 34.94
C SER A 451 -2.60 -12.34 35.24
N PRO A 452 -2.17 -11.54 36.24
CA PRO A 452 -0.80 -11.55 36.73
C PRO A 452 -0.33 -12.93 37.20
N SER A 453 -1.25 -13.76 37.70
CA SER A 453 -1.02 -15.18 38.01
C SER A 453 -0.87 -16.10 36.77
N GLY A 454 -0.89 -15.54 35.56
CA GLY A 454 -0.66 -16.24 34.30
C GLY A 454 -1.87 -16.97 33.73
N ARG A 455 -3.05 -16.85 34.36
CA ARG A 455 -4.27 -17.55 33.96
C ARG A 455 -5.04 -16.75 32.91
N ASN A 456 -5.54 -17.42 31.86
CA ASN A 456 -6.36 -16.77 30.85
C ASN A 456 -7.82 -16.69 31.31
N HIS A 457 -8.37 -15.49 31.31
CA HIS A 457 -9.76 -15.20 31.65
C HIS A 457 -10.52 -14.69 30.42
N ARG A 458 -11.80 -15.03 30.35
CA ARG A 458 -12.74 -14.53 29.33
C ARG A 458 -13.91 -13.86 30.01
N LEU A 459 -14.31 -12.71 29.49
CA LEU A 459 -15.42 -11.91 30.00
C LEU A 459 -16.28 -11.43 28.84
N THR A 460 -17.57 -11.29 29.11
CA THR A 460 -18.53 -10.77 28.13
C THR A 460 -19.09 -9.49 28.70
N VAL A 461 -18.84 -8.36 28.04
CA VAL A 461 -19.28 -7.04 28.49
C VAL A 461 -20.02 -6.36 27.35
N VAL A 462 -21.11 -5.67 27.70
CA VAL A 462 -21.81 -4.78 26.76
C VAL A 462 -21.07 -3.45 26.75
N PRO A 463 -20.56 -2.96 25.61
CA PRO A 463 -19.71 -1.77 25.57
C PRO A 463 -20.36 -0.50 26.16
N ASN A 464 -21.68 -0.34 26.02
CA ASN A 464 -22.43 0.78 26.59
C ASN A 464 -22.57 0.74 28.13
N ALA A 465 -22.14 -0.33 28.80
CA ALA A 465 -22.08 -0.40 30.25
C ALA A 465 -20.88 0.39 30.83
N GLY A 466 -19.97 0.85 29.96
CA GLY A 466 -18.83 1.69 30.30
C GLY A 466 -17.65 0.95 30.92
N VAL A 467 -16.53 1.66 31.05
CA VAL A 467 -15.25 1.14 31.57
C VAL A 467 -15.37 0.68 33.02
N THR A 468 -16.27 1.28 33.80
CA THR A 468 -16.53 0.88 35.20
C THR A 468 -17.09 -0.54 35.30
N ALA A 469 -18.00 -0.92 34.39
CA ALA A 469 -18.56 -2.28 34.34
C ALA A 469 -17.52 -3.30 33.85
N LEU A 470 -16.66 -2.90 32.90
CA LEU A 470 -15.52 -3.71 32.46
C LEU A 470 -14.55 -3.97 33.63
N ARG A 471 -14.18 -2.93 34.39
CA ARG A 471 -13.31 -3.07 35.57
C ARG A 471 -13.91 -3.98 36.63
N THR A 472 -15.19 -3.80 36.95
CA THR A 472 -15.90 -4.66 37.92
C THR A 472 -15.90 -6.13 37.46
N SER A 473 -16.18 -6.37 36.17
CA SER A 473 -16.16 -7.74 35.60
C SER A 473 -14.78 -8.38 35.60
N ILE A 474 -13.72 -7.58 35.48
CA ILE A 474 -12.33 -8.03 35.60
C ILE A 474 -12.00 -8.34 37.06
N SER A 475 -12.36 -7.45 38.00
CA SER A 475 -12.15 -7.64 39.44
C SER A 475 -12.88 -8.88 39.98
N ASP A 476 -14.11 -9.14 39.54
CA ASP A 476 -14.89 -10.32 39.94
C ASP A 476 -14.30 -11.65 39.45
N LYS A 477 -13.45 -11.60 38.41
CA LYS A 477 -12.79 -12.78 37.82
C LYS A 477 -11.37 -13.00 38.35
N LEU A 478 -10.81 -12.06 39.11
CA LEU A 478 -9.51 -12.16 39.77
C LEU A 478 -9.66 -12.83 41.14
N SER A 479 -8.70 -13.69 41.51
CA SER A 479 -8.76 -14.45 42.78
C SER A 479 -8.23 -13.61 43.94
N VAL A 480 -8.60 -13.90 45.19
CA VAL A 480 -8.23 -13.11 46.39
C VAL A 480 -6.71 -12.84 46.54
N GLY A 481 -5.85 -13.71 46.00
CA GLY A 481 -4.38 -13.52 45.98
C GLY A 481 -3.85 -12.62 44.86
N ASP A 482 -4.61 -12.38 43.79
CA ASP A 482 -4.28 -11.40 42.75
C ASP A 482 -4.66 -9.96 43.19
N VAL A 483 -5.48 -9.84 44.24
CA VAL A 483 -6.02 -8.56 44.73
C VAL A 483 -4.96 -7.72 45.47
N GLU A 484 -3.93 -8.33 46.07
CA GLU A 484 -2.84 -7.58 46.72
C GLU A 484 -1.96 -6.79 45.74
N LEU A 485 -1.85 -7.22 44.48
CA LEU A 485 -1.21 -6.45 43.40
C LEU A 485 -2.15 -5.44 42.73
N VAL A 486 -3.47 -5.61 42.86
CA VAL A 486 -4.53 -4.83 42.20
C VAL A 486 -5.07 -3.70 43.08
N THR A 487 -4.72 -3.67 44.37
CA THR A 487 -5.01 -2.52 45.26
C THR A 487 -4.27 -1.24 44.85
N GLN A 488 -3.24 -1.36 44.01
CA GLN A 488 -2.64 -0.25 43.29
C GLN A 488 -3.25 -0.17 41.89
N ASN A 489 -3.79 0.99 41.53
CA ASN A 489 -4.41 1.29 40.23
C ASN A 489 -3.76 0.52 39.08
N TYR A 490 -4.54 -0.25 38.32
CA TYR A 490 -4.08 -0.94 37.12
C TYR A 490 -4.65 -0.28 35.85
N ALA A 491 -3.86 -0.30 34.79
CA ALA A 491 -4.24 0.16 33.45
C ALA A 491 -4.69 -1.03 32.59
N ILE A 492 -5.62 -0.78 31.68
CA ILE A 492 -6.16 -1.74 30.72
C ILE A 492 -5.86 -1.19 29.34
N SER A 493 -5.25 -1.98 28.45
CA SER A 493 -4.99 -1.57 27.06
C SER A 493 -5.45 -2.62 26.06
N TYR A 494 -5.64 -2.20 24.81
CA TYR A 494 -5.94 -3.04 23.64
C TYR A 494 -4.98 -2.71 22.49
N ILE A 495 -4.96 -3.52 21.44
CA ILE A 495 -4.17 -3.26 20.22
C ILE A 495 -5.10 -2.70 19.14
N ASP A 496 -4.75 -1.56 18.54
CA ASP A 496 -5.53 -0.95 17.47
C ASP A 496 -5.25 -1.57 16.07
N ASP A 497 -5.79 -0.97 15.01
CA ASP A 497 -5.61 -1.43 13.62
C ASP A 497 -4.24 -1.10 13.02
N GLU A 498 -3.45 -0.24 13.69
CA GLU A 498 -2.07 0.09 13.33
C GLU A 498 -1.05 -0.79 14.08
N GLY A 499 -1.51 -1.54 15.09
CA GLY A 499 -0.69 -2.46 15.88
C GLY A 499 -0.16 -1.85 17.18
N ASP A 500 -0.63 -0.65 17.55
CA ASP A 500 -0.20 0.08 18.73
C ASP A 500 -1.04 -0.28 19.96
N ILE A 501 -0.42 -0.25 21.14
CA ILE A 501 -1.09 -0.54 22.41
C ILE A 501 -1.74 0.74 22.93
N VAL A 502 -3.06 0.79 22.90
CA VAL A 502 -3.88 1.94 23.32
C VAL A 502 -4.53 1.66 24.67
N ALA A 503 -4.37 2.58 25.62
CA ALA A 503 -4.98 2.48 26.95
C ALA A 503 -6.48 2.81 26.93
N ILE A 504 -7.29 1.97 27.58
CA ILE A 504 -8.72 2.18 27.79
C ILE A 504 -8.90 3.04 29.05
N THR A 505 -9.03 4.34 28.83
CA THR A 505 -9.22 5.34 29.89
C THR A 505 -10.62 5.94 29.90
N SER A 506 -11.33 5.86 28.78
CA SER A 506 -12.68 6.40 28.57
C SER A 506 -13.66 5.35 28.02
N ASP A 507 -14.96 5.61 28.18
CA ASP A 507 -16.02 4.77 27.59
C ASP A 507 -15.96 4.74 26.06
N GLN A 508 -15.42 5.79 25.45
CA GLN A 508 -15.21 5.87 24.00
C GLN A 508 -14.09 4.93 23.55
N ASP A 509 -12.99 4.85 24.31
CA ASP A 509 -11.86 3.96 24.01
C ASP A 509 -12.32 2.48 24.02
N LEU A 510 -13.24 2.13 24.92
CA LEU A 510 -13.85 0.81 24.97
C LEU A 510 -14.72 0.51 23.73
N LEU A 511 -15.48 1.50 23.26
CA LEU A 511 -16.29 1.37 22.04
C LEU A 511 -15.41 1.26 20.80
N ASP A 512 -14.30 1.99 20.76
CA ASP A 512 -13.36 1.98 19.65
C ASP A 512 -12.62 0.64 19.60
N ALA A 513 -12.16 0.10 20.73
CA ALA A 513 -11.58 -1.24 20.81
C ALA A 513 -12.50 -2.33 20.22
N VAL A 514 -13.80 -2.28 20.55
CA VAL A 514 -14.81 -3.23 20.04
C VAL A 514 -15.08 -3.01 18.57
N SER A 515 -15.15 -1.75 18.13
CA SER A 515 -15.42 -1.38 16.74
C SER A 515 -14.28 -1.79 15.82
N ILE A 516 -13.03 -1.57 16.23
CA ILE A 516 -11.82 -1.98 15.52
C ILE A 516 -11.78 -3.50 15.40
N THR A 517 -11.99 -4.21 16.51
CA THR A 517 -11.95 -5.68 16.53
C THR A 517 -13.03 -6.31 15.66
N ARG A 518 -14.27 -5.77 15.69
CA ARG A 518 -15.36 -6.24 14.82
C ARG A 518 -15.10 -5.92 13.34
N ARG A 519 -14.50 -4.78 13.03
CA ARG A 519 -14.13 -4.39 11.66
C ARG A 519 -13.03 -5.30 11.10
N ALA A 520 -12.13 -5.77 11.96
CA ALA A 520 -11.14 -6.80 11.63
C ALA A 520 -11.74 -8.23 11.52
N GLY A 521 -13.05 -8.40 11.71
CA GLY A 521 -13.73 -9.70 11.63
C GLY A 521 -13.48 -10.62 12.82
N LEU A 522 -12.92 -10.10 13.92
CA LEU A 522 -12.63 -10.87 15.12
C LEU A 522 -13.80 -10.81 16.10
N GLU A 523 -14.22 -11.97 16.61
CA GLU A 523 -15.34 -12.09 17.56
C GLU A 523 -14.94 -11.79 19.02
N LYS A 524 -13.64 -11.58 19.28
CA LYS A 524 -13.09 -11.34 20.61
C LYS A 524 -11.89 -10.39 20.54
N ALA A 525 -11.76 -9.52 21.54
CA ALA A 525 -10.58 -8.66 21.71
C ALA A 525 -9.69 -9.18 22.85
N ASP A 526 -8.37 -9.11 22.65
CA ASP A 526 -7.40 -9.37 23.71
C ASP A 526 -7.11 -8.06 24.47
N LEU A 527 -7.16 -8.11 25.80
CA LEU A 527 -6.87 -6.99 26.71
C LEU A 527 -5.61 -7.25 27.51
N PHE A 528 -4.84 -6.19 27.74
CA PHE A 528 -3.59 -6.20 28.50
C PHE A 528 -3.77 -5.43 29.80
N ILE A 529 -3.57 -6.10 30.93
CA ILE A 529 -3.62 -5.50 32.27
C ILE A 529 -2.19 -5.30 32.77
N HIS A 530 -1.87 -4.08 33.18
CA HIS A 530 -0.52 -3.69 33.60
C HIS A 530 -0.57 -2.57 34.65
N HIS A 531 0.54 -2.32 35.33
CA HIS A 531 0.68 -1.14 36.18
C HIS A 531 0.79 0.13 35.30
N PRO A 532 0.22 1.27 35.72
CA PRO A 532 0.18 2.51 34.94
C PRO A 532 1.57 3.08 34.61
N ASP A 533 2.60 2.72 35.38
CA ASP A 533 3.97 3.19 35.18
C ASP A 533 4.84 2.22 34.35
N ASN A 534 4.30 1.07 33.92
CA ASN A 534 5.02 0.08 33.12
C ASN A 534 4.57 0.12 31.65
N GLU A 535 5.49 0.35 30.72
CA GLU A 535 5.24 0.17 29.29
C GLU A 535 5.00 -1.30 28.96
N VAL A 536 3.86 -1.61 28.34
CA VAL A 536 3.56 -2.96 27.84
C VAL A 536 4.23 -3.12 26.48
N LYS A 537 5.13 -4.10 26.35
CA LYS A 537 5.59 -4.55 25.03
C LYS A 537 4.60 -5.60 24.49
N PRO A 538 4.21 -5.54 23.20
CA PRO A 538 3.26 -6.50 22.65
C PRO A 538 3.82 -7.92 22.76
N VAL A 539 3.13 -8.77 23.52
CA VAL A 539 3.41 -10.20 23.53
C VAL A 539 2.87 -10.77 22.22
N VAL A 540 3.73 -10.81 21.20
CA VAL A 540 3.61 -11.82 20.14
C VAL A 540 3.44 -13.15 20.87
N THR A 541 2.43 -13.94 20.49
CA THR A 541 2.20 -15.24 21.12
C THR A 541 3.30 -16.21 20.67
N GLN A 542 4.50 -16.02 21.22
CA GLN A 542 5.55 -17.02 21.27
C GLN A 542 5.17 -17.99 22.38
N LYS A 543 5.05 -19.26 22.01
CA LYS A 543 5.10 -20.35 22.96
C LYS A 543 6.55 -20.41 23.45
N LEU A 544 6.74 -20.04 24.72
CA LEU A 544 7.79 -20.45 25.66
C LEU A 544 9.21 -20.63 25.11
N GLU A 545 10.12 -19.76 25.53
CA GLU A 545 11.43 -20.16 26.05
C GLU A 545 12.02 -19.03 26.90
N ASP A 546 12.62 -19.41 28.03
CA ASP A 546 13.08 -18.56 29.12
C ASP A 546 14.19 -17.60 28.68
N SER A 547 14.05 -16.33 29.07
CA SER A 547 15.06 -15.29 28.89
C SER A 547 16.06 -15.27 30.05
N VAL A 548 17.35 -15.17 29.70
CA VAL A 548 18.36 -14.50 30.53
C VAL A 548 18.75 -13.23 29.78
N GLU A 549 18.23 -12.08 30.21
CA GLU A 549 18.73 -10.76 29.79
C GLU A 549 20.03 -10.43 30.55
N ILE A 550 21.05 -10.02 29.80
CA ILE A 550 22.25 -9.35 30.30
C ILE A 550 22.04 -7.83 30.08
N PRO A 551 22.22 -6.96 31.09
CA PRO A 551 22.12 -5.52 30.91
C PRO A 551 23.41 -4.89 30.37
N VAL A 552 23.21 -3.85 29.57
CA VAL A 552 24.20 -2.98 28.92
C VAL A 552 25.06 -2.23 29.93
N LYS A 553 26.38 -2.23 29.72
CA LYS A 553 27.39 -1.59 30.56
C LYS A 553 27.57 -0.11 30.19
N ALA A 554 27.07 0.79 31.04
CA ALA A 554 27.50 2.19 31.10
C ALA A 554 28.84 2.30 31.86
N ALA A 555 29.65 3.30 31.49
CA ALA A 555 30.99 3.55 32.00
C ALA A 555 31.03 3.82 33.52
N ALA A 556 31.98 3.19 34.23
CA ALA A 556 32.27 3.44 35.64
C ALA A 556 33.78 3.39 35.94
N ALA A 557 34.20 4.22 36.91
CA ALA A 557 35.54 4.52 37.39
C ALA A 557 36.36 3.31 37.90
N PRO A 558 37.72 3.42 38.04
CA PRO A 558 38.56 2.28 38.41
C PRO A 558 38.38 1.87 39.88
N ALA A 559 38.35 0.56 40.12
CA ALA A 559 38.26 -0.07 41.43
C ALA A 559 39.59 0.00 42.21
N PRO A 560 39.57 -0.06 43.56
CA PRO A 560 40.78 0.06 44.38
C PRO A 560 41.68 -1.19 44.30
N GLU A 561 43.00 -0.96 44.30
CA GLU A 561 44.03 -2.00 44.32
C GLU A 561 43.95 -2.83 45.61
N ILE A 562 44.03 -4.17 45.49
CA ILE A 562 43.96 -5.10 46.64
C ILE A 562 45.28 -5.10 47.43
N ILE A 563 46.39 -4.80 46.74
CA ILE A 563 47.72 -4.64 47.32
C ILE A 563 48.31 -3.35 46.74
N PRO A 564 48.71 -2.36 47.56
CA PRO A 564 49.19 -1.08 47.06
C PRO A 564 50.47 -1.26 46.22
N GLY A 565 50.43 -0.83 44.96
CA GLY A 565 51.57 -0.85 44.04
C GLY A 565 51.67 -2.07 43.12
N LEU A 566 50.67 -2.96 43.09
CA LEU A 566 50.62 -4.07 42.15
C LEU A 566 49.26 -4.11 41.42
N SER A 567 49.28 -4.01 40.09
CA SER A 567 48.05 -4.08 39.28
C SER A 567 47.39 -5.45 39.40
N ASN A 568 46.07 -5.46 39.65
CA ASN A 568 45.28 -6.67 39.82
C ASN A 568 45.31 -7.61 38.59
N ASP A 569 45.64 -7.08 37.40
CA ASP A 569 45.77 -7.86 36.15
C ASP A 569 47.02 -8.76 36.12
N LEU A 570 48.01 -8.52 36.98
CA LEU A 570 49.22 -9.35 37.07
C LEU A 570 49.14 -10.47 38.14
N LEU A 571 48.13 -10.45 39.01
CA LEU A 571 48.00 -11.44 40.10
C LEU A 571 47.59 -12.82 39.59
N LEU A 572 46.72 -12.88 38.57
CA LEU A 572 46.23 -14.13 37.99
C LEU A 572 47.31 -14.91 37.20
N PRO A 573 48.09 -14.29 36.30
CA PRO A 573 49.21 -14.97 35.64
C PRO A 573 50.30 -15.42 36.62
N GLY A 574 50.57 -14.61 37.66
CA GLY A 574 51.57 -14.92 38.68
C GLY A 574 51.18 -16.14 39.54
N ALA A 575 49.91 -16.23 39.96
CA ALA A 575 49.42 -17.38 40.74
C ALA A 575 49.48 -18.68 39.93
N VAL A 576 49.18 -18.63 38.62
CA VAL A 576 49.26 -19.80 37.73
C VAL A 576 50.72 -20.26 37.55
N ALA A 577 51.68 -19.34 37.44
CA ALA A 577 53.09 -19.68 37.34
C ALA A 577 53.64 -20.35 38.62
N VAL A 578 53.20 -19.89 39.80
CA VAL A 578 53.61 -20.49 41.09
C VAL A 578 53.04 -21.89 41.27
N VAL A 579 51.78 -22.12 40.87
CA VAL A 579 51.17 -23.47 40.91
C VAL A 579 51.86 -24.42 39.93
N ALA A 580 52.20 -23.94 38.73
CA ALA A 580 52.94 -24.75 37.74
C ALA A 580 54.34 -25.13 38.25
N ALA A 581 55.05 -24.21 38.91
CA ALA A 581 56.34 -24.48 39.52
C ALA A 581 56.23 -25.48 40.69
N ALA A 582 55.20 -25.37 41.53
CA ALA A 582 54.95 -26.31 42.63
C ALA A 582 54.66 -27.72 42.11
N CYS A 583 53.87 -27.85 41.03
CA CYS A 583 53.61 -29.12 40.38
C CYS A 583 54.88 -29.73 39.75
N ALA A 584 55.75 -28.93 39.13
CA ALA A 584 57.01 -29.40 38.56
C ALA A 584 58.01 -29.88 39.64
N VAL A 585 58.03 -29.20 40.79
CA VAL A 585 58.85 -29.61 41.95
C VAL A 585 58.31 -30.88 42.60
N ALA A 586 56.99 -31.00 42.76
CA ALA A 586 56.36 -32.24 43.26
C ALA A 586 56.59 -33.42 42.32
N PHE A 587 56.56 -33.20 41.01
CA PHE A 587 56.77 -34.24 40.00
C PHE A 587 58.25 -34.68 39.89
N SER A 588 59.20 -33.76 40.11
CA SER A 588 60.62 -34.09 40.13
C SER A 588 61.05 -34.82 41.41
N LEU A 589 60.49 -34.43 42.57
CA LEU A 589 60.73 -35.13 43.84
C LEU A 589 60.06 -36.52 43.90
N GLY A 590 58.93 -36.71 43.20
CA GLY A 590 58.26 -38.00 43.07
C GLY A 590 59.00 -39.03 42.20
N ARG A 591 59.95 -38.58 41.37
CA ARG A 591 60.77 -39.45 40.50
C ARG A 591 62.11 -39.89 41.10
N ALA A 592 62.48 -39.34 42.26
CA ALA A 592 63.78 -39.59 42.90
C ALA A 592 63.69 -40.44 44.20
N ARG A 593 62.60 -41.21 44.38
CA ARG A 593 62.45 -42.19 45.46
C ARG A 593 62.21 -43.60 44.94
#